data_AF-A0A2V3TYM2-F1
#
_entry.id   AF-A0A2V3TYM2-F1
#
_cell.length_a   1.000
_cell.length_b   1.000
_cell.length_c   1.000
_cell.angle_alpha   90.00
_cell.angle_beta   90.00
_cell.angle_gamma   90.00
#
_symmetry.space_group_name_H-M   'P 1'
#
loop_
_entity.id
_entity.type
_entity.pdbx_description
1 polymer ?
#
loop_
_entity_poly.entity_id
_entity_poly.type
_entity_poly.pdbx_seq_one_letter_code
_entity_poly.pdbx_strand_id
1 'polypeptide(L)'
;MRGRYETARRLRSTIGGVFLYAVATARADTDPTFALRGALAAPQRRSWTALTEPRAFGALLRAVDGFEGQATTTAALKLLALLFPRPGELRAAYWSEFKLAEGVCELLPEIRTVTEATM
;
A
#
# COMPACT_ATOMS: atom_id res chain seq x y z
N MET A 1 7.49 25.61 -1.65
CA MET A 1 7.21 24.23 -1.20
C MET A 1 6.17 23.61 -2.14
N ARG A 2 6.59 22.85 -3.15
CA ARG A 2 5.69 22.29 -4.18
C ARG A 2 5.40 20.81 -3.88
N GLY A 3 4.12 20.43 -3.84
CA GLY A 3 3.68 19.02 -3.92
C GLY A 3 3.59 18.20 -2.63
N ARG A 4 3.99 18.71 -1.45
CA ARG A 4 3.97 17.94 -0.19
C ARG A 4 2.70 18.11 0.67
N TYR A 5 1.56 18.36 0.03
CA TYR A 5 0.29 18.61 0.73
C TYR A 5 -0.20 17.39 1.52
N GLU A 6 -0.07 16.20 0.94
CA GLU A 6 -0.37 14.94 1.63
C GLU A 6 0.50 14.73 2.86
N THR A 7 1.81 14.97 2.75
CA THR A 7 2.74 14.84 3.87
C THR A 7 2.41 15.81 4.99
N ALA A 8 2.14 17.07 4.68
CA ALA A 8 1.77 18.08 5.68
C ALA A 8 0.47 17.73 6.39
N ARG A 9 -0.54 17.25 5.65
CA ARG A 9 -1.83 16.82 6.22
C ARG A 9 -1.67 15.59 7.11
N ARG A 10 -0.89 14.59 6.69
CA ARG A 10 -0.58 13.40 7.49
C ARG A 10 0.16 13.79 8.77
N LEU A 11 1.18 14.63 8.67
CA LEU A 11 1.94 15.11 9.82
C LEU A 11 1.05 15.82 10.83
N ARG A 12 0.17 16.72 10.38
CA ARG A 12 -0.82 17.38 11.25
C ARG A 12 -1.72 16.34 11.95
N SER A 13 -2.18 15.32 11.23
CA SER A 13 -3.01 14.26 11.82
C SER A 13 -2.26 13.46 12.88
N THR A 14 -1.00 13.12 12.64
CA THR A 14 -0.14 12.41 13.59
C THR A 14 0.12 13.25 14.83
N ILE A 15 0.52 14.52 14.66
CA ILE A 15 0.76 15.44 15.77
C ILE A 15 -0.53 15.66 16.58
N GLY A 16 -1.67 15.84 15.93
CA GLY A 16 -2.95 15.98 16.61
C GLY A 16 -3.32 14.76 17.44
N GLY A 17 -3.02 13.54 16.96
CA GLY A 17 -3.18 12.32 17.75
C GLY A 17 -2.32 12.29 19.02
N VAL A 18 -1.06 12.74 18.92
CA VAL A 18 -0.15 12.85 20.07
C VAL A 18 -0.66 13.87 21.09
N PHE A 19 -1.08 15.05 20.65
CA PHE A 19 -1.62 16.08 21.56
C PHE A 19 -2.96 15.68 22.16
N LEU A 20 -3.82 14.99 21.41
CA LEU A 20 -5.08 14.46 21.95
C LEU A 20 -4.81 13.46 23.09
N TYR A 21 -3.81 12.59 22.92
CA TYR A 21 -3.36 11.70 24.00
C TYR A 21 -2.78 12.48 25.20
N ALA A 22 -1.97 13.53 24.94
CA ALA A 22 -1.43 14.38 25.98
C ALA A 22 -2.54 15.09 26.79
N VAL A 23 -3.58 15.61 26.12
CA VAL A 23 -4.75 16.22 26.77
C VAL A 23 -5.52 15.20 27.59
N ALA A 24 -5.82 14.02 27.03
CA ALA A 24 -6.52 12.95 27.76
C ALA A 24 -5.77 12.48 29.01
N THR A 25 -4.45 12.65 29.03
CA THR A 25 -3.59 12.27 30.16
C THR A 25 -3.10 13.46 30.99
N ALA A 26 -3.72 14.63 30.83
CA ALA A 26 -3.41 15.87 31.55
C ALA A 26 -1.95 16.36 31.44
N ARG A 27 -1.26 16.00 30.35
CA ARG A 27 0.10 16.48 30.00
C ARG A 27 0.09 17.76 29.17
N ALA A 28 -1.05 18.11 28.59
CA ALA A 28 -1.27 19.33 27.83
C ALA A 28 -2.71 19.80 28.04
N ASP A 29 -2.95 21.11 27.97
CA ASP A 29 -4.31 21.65 28.16
C ASP A 29 -5.13 21.64 26.87
N THR A 30 -4.49 21.80 25.71
CA THR A 30 -5.17 21.92 24.41
C THR A 30 -4.36 21.33 23.24
N ASP A 31 -5.05 21.02 22.13
CA ASP A 31 -4.44 20.57 20.87
C ASP A 31 -4.14 21.77 19.93
N PRO A 32 -2.87 22.13 19.69
CA PRO A 32 -2.50 23.24 18.81
C PRO A 32 -2.75 22.95 17.32
N THR A 33 -2.97 21.68 16.93
CA THR A 33 -3.19 21.30 15.53
C THR A 33 -4.61 21.62 15.04
N PHE A 34 -5.51 21.98 15.94
CA PHE A 34 -6.88 22.36 15.60
C PHE A 34 -6.91 23.61 14.70
N ALA A 35 -6.11 24.63 15.01
CA ALA A 35 -6.02 25.86 14.22
C ALA A 35 -5.46 25.64 12.80
N LEU A 36 -4.73 24.54 12.60
CA LEU A 36 -4.19 24.15 11.29
C LEU A 36 -5.22 23.42 10.41
N ARG A 37 -6.40 23.10 10.96
CA ARG A 37 -7.50 22.48 10.21
C ARG A 37 -8.07 23.49 9.21
N GLY A 38 -7.94 23.20 7.91
CA GLY A 38 -8.38 24.09 6.84
C GLY A 38 -7.35 25.14 6.40
N ALA A 39 -6.36 25.46 7.25
CA ALA A 39 -5.22 26.31 6.88
C ALA A 39 -4.23 25.61 5.93
N LEU A 40 -4.15 24.27 6.00
CA LEU A 40 -3.36 23.47 5.07
C LEU A 40 -4.09 23.27 3.75
N ALA A 41 -3.45 23.64 2.64
CA ALA A 41 -3.97 23.39 1.31
C ALA A 41 -4.26 21.89 1.11
N ALA A 42 -5.49 21.59 0.67
CA ALA A 42 -5.90 20.23 0.38
C ALA A 42 -5.25 19.75 -0.93
N PRO A 43 -4.64 18.56 -0.95
CA PRO A 43 -4.23 17.95 -2.21
C PRO A 43 -5.47 17.69 -3.07
N GLN A 44 -5.40 18.06 -4.35
CA GLN A 44 -6.37 17.63 -5.36
C GLN A 44 -6.25 16.12 -5.52
N ARG A 45 -7.22 15.37 -4.97
CA ARG A 45 -7.26 13.92 -5.05
C ARG A 45 -7.64 13.51 -6.47
N ARG A 46 -6.68 12.97 -7.23
CA ARG A 46 -6.98 12.23 -8.45
C ARG A 46 -7.29 10.78 -8.09
N SER A 47 -8.51 10.34 -8.36
CA SER A 47 -8.86 8.93 -8.25
C SER A 47 -8.26 8.16 -9.42
N TRP A 48 -7.54 7.08 -9.14
CA TRP A 48 -7.13 6.11 -10.15
C TRP A 48 -8.23 5.07 -10.25
N THR A 49 -9.12 5.25 -11.23
CA THR A 49 -10.25 4.33 -11.46
C THR A 49 -9.72 2.96 -11.88
N ALA A 50 -10.42 1.91 -11.44
CA ALA A 50 -10.11 0.56 -11.87
C ALA A 50 -10.22 0.44 -13.41
N LEU A 51 -9.34 -0.37 -14.01
CA LEU A 51 -9.37 -0.67 -15.43
C LEU A 51 -10.47 -1.70 -15.72
N THR A 52 -11.67 -1.21 -16.05
CA THR A 52 -12.86 -2.07 -16.24
C THR A 52 -13.14 -2.42 -17.70
N GLU A 53 -12.52 -1.71 -18.65
CA GLU A 53 -12.72 -1.93 -20.09
C GLU A 53 -11.98 -3.18 -20.58
N PRO A 54 -12.67 -4.21 -21.10
CA PRO A 54 -12.05 -5.47 -21.51
C PRO A 54 -10.92 -5.31 -22.53
N ARG A 55 -11.07 -4.40 -23.51
CA ARG A 55 -10.03 -4.17 -24.53
C ARG A 55 -8.74 -3.63 -23.92
N ALA A 56 -8.89 -2.69 -22.97
CA ALA A 56 -7.75 -2.08 -22.29
C ALA A 56 -7.11 -3.05 -21.29
N PHE A 57 -7.92 -3.87 -20.61
CA PHE A 57 -7.42 -4.96 -19.76
C PHE A 57 -6.62 -5.99 -20.57
N GLY A 58 -7.11 -6.40 -21.74
CA GLY A 58 -6.37 -7.29 -22.63
C GLY A 58 -5.03 -6.69 -23.11
N ALA A 59 -4.97 -5.37 -23.30
CA ALA A 59 -3.71 -4.69 -23.61
C ALA A 59 -2.72 -4.71 -22.44
N LEU A 60 -3.21 -4.55 -21.20
CA LEU A 60 -2.40 -4.70 -19.99
C LEU A 60 -1.79 -6.10 -19.89
N LEU A 61 -2.59 -7.16 -20.11
CA LEU A 61 -2.09 -8.54 -20.05
C LEU A 61 -0.99 -8.79 -21.09
N ARG A 62 -1.17 -8.31 -22.33
CA ARG A 62 -0.12 -8.41 -23.36
C ARG A 62 1.14 -7.64 -23.00
N ALA A 63 1.01 -6.48 -22.35
CA ALA A 63 2.16 -5.72 -21.87
C ALA A 63 2.90 -6.44 -20.73
N VAL A 64 2.17 -7.15 -19.86
CA VAL A 64 2.76 -8.03 -18.83
C VAL A 64 3.52 -9.19 -19.47
N ASP A 65 2.94 -9.83 -20.49
CA ASP A 65 3.59 -10.95 -21.18
C ASP A 65 4.84 -10.53 -21.96
N GLY A 66 4.83 -9.33 -22.55
CA GLY A 66 5.96 -8.74 -23.27
C GLY A 66 6.96 -8.00 -22.38
N PHE A 67 6.87 -8.10 -21.05
CA PHE A 67 7.79 -7.40 -20.16
C PHE A 67 9.20 -8.00 -20.20
N GLU A 68 10.15 -7.25 -20.75
CA GLU A 68 11.57 -7.61 -20.83
C GLU A 68 12.33 -7.06 -19.62
N GLY A 69 12.31 -7.81 -18.51
CA GLY A 69 13.03 -7.46 -17.29
C GLY A 69 13.59 -8.67 -16.56
N GLN A 70 13.83 -8.51 -15.26
CA GLN A 70 14.28 -9.61 -14.40
C GLN A 70 13.23 -10.73 -14.38
N ALA A 71 13.67 -11.99 -14.52
CA ALA A 71 12.77 -13.15 -14.58
C ALA A 71 11.84 -13.23 -13.36
N THR A 72 12.33 -12.84 -12.19
CA THR A 72 11.54 -12.76 -10.95
C THR A 72 10.43 -11.71 -11.02
N THR A 73 10.69 -10.55 -11.64
CA THR A 73 9.69 -9.51 -11.85
C THR A 73 8.65 -9.95 -12.87
N THR A 74 9.07 -10.58 -13.97
CA THR A 74 8.14 -11.13 -14.96
C THR A 74 7.22 -12.18 -14.35
N ALA A 75 7.76 -13.11 -13.54
CA ALA A 75 6.96 -14.09 -12.82
C ALA A 75 5.98 -13.42 -11.83
N ALA A 76 6.45 -12.43 -11.07
CA ALA A 76 5.60 -11.70 -10.12
C ALA A 76 4.47 -10.93 -10.82
N LEU A 77 4.72 -10.31 -11.97
CA LEU A 77 3.67 -9.61 -12.74
C LEU A 77 2.59 -10.59 -13.25
N LYS A 78 3.00 -11.77 -13.71
CA LYS A 78 2.07 -12.83 -14.14
C LYS A 78 1.24 -13.35 -12.99
N LEU A 79 1.87 -13.61 -11.84
CA LEU A 79 1.16 -14.04 -10.63
C LEU A 79 0.20 -12.95 -10.11
N LEU A 80 0.59 -11.68 -10.17
CA LEU A 80 -0.30 -10.56 -9.82
C LEU A 80 -1.57 -10.52 -10.69
N ALA A 81 -1.43 -10.80 -11.99
CA ALA A 81 -2.55 -10.83 -12.92
C ALA A 81 -3.47 -12.07 -12.73
N LEU A 82 -2.92 -13.19 -12.25
CA LEU A 82 -3.67 -14.44 -12.05
C LEU A 82 -4.36 -14.50 -10.68
N LEU A 83 -3.67 -14.09 -9.62
CA LEU A 83 -4.09 -14.30 -8.24
C LEU A 83 -4.65 -13.04 -7.58
N PHE A 84 -4.44 -11.86 -8.18
CA PHE A 84 -4.84 -10.56 -7.64
C PHE A 84 -4.39 -10.23 -6.19
N PRO A 85 -3.20 -10.66 -5.70
CA PRO A 85 -2.74 -10.26 -4.37
C PRO A 85 -2.29 -8.80 -4.36
N ARG A 86 -2.11 -8.24 -3.17
CA ARG A 86 -1.38 -6.98 -3.07
C ARG A 86 0.09 -7.22 -3.42
N PRO A 87 0.78 -6.31 -4.13
CA PRO A 87 2.19 -6.51 -4.48
C PRO A 87 3.11 -6.73 -3.28
N GLY A 88 2.77 -6.19 -2.10
CA GLY A 88 3.53 -6.44 -0.87
C GLY A 88 3.40 -7.87 -0.36
N GLU A 89 2.19 -8.45 -0.45
CA GLU A 89 1.90 -9.83 -0.01
C GLU A 89 2.67 -10.82 -0.88
N LEU A 90 2.61 -10.66 -2.21
CA LEU A 90 3.32 -11.55 -3.13
C LEU A 90 4.85 -11.48 -2.97
N ARG A 91 5.41 -10.28 -2.72
CA ARG A 91 6.86 -10.12 -2.50
C ARG A 91 7.32 -10.76 -1.19
N ALA A 92 6.46 -10.86 -0.19
CA ALA A 92 6.76 -11.44 1.11
C ALA A 92 6.32 -12.92 1.20
N ALA A 93 5.89 -13.53 0.10
CA ALA A 93 5.37 -14.88 0.09
C ALA A 93 6.50 -15.91 0.25
N TYR A 94 6.23 -16.97 1.00
CA TYR A 94 7.13 -18.13 1.13
C TYR A 94 6.71 -19.24 0.16
N TRP A 95 7.67 -20.08 -0.22
CA TRP A 95 7.40 -21.23 -1.08
C TRP A 95 6.37 -22.20 -0.49
N SER A 96 6.25 -22.29 0.84
CA SER A 96 5.25 -23.12 1.53
C SER A 96 3.81 -22.69 1.27
N GLU A 97 3.58 -21.45 0.83
CA GLU A 97 2.25 -20.92 0.52
C GLU A 97 1.76 -21.28 -0.89
N PHE A 98 2.65 -21.83 -1.72
CA PHE A 98 2.34 -22.30 -3.06
C PHE A 98 2.17 -23.82 -3.04
N LYS A 99 0.93 -24.28 -2.86
CA LYS A 99 0.56 -25.70 -2.92
C LYS A 99 0.37 -26.12 -4.38
N LEU A 100 1.49 -26.27 -5.10
CA LEU A 100 1.50 -26.52 -6.55
C LEU A 100 0.77 -27.81 -6.96
N ALA A 101 0.80 -28.85 -6.12
CA ALA A 101 0.09 -30.10 -6.36
C ALA A 101 -1.44 -29.93 -6.36
N GLU A 102 -1.93 -28.98 -5.57
CA GLU A 102 -3.36 -28.67 -5.41
C GLU A 102 -3.80 -27.54 -6.34
N GLY A 103 -2.85 -26.82 -6.95
CA GLY A 103 -3.12 -25.60 -7.72
C GLY A 103 -3.60 -24.43 -6.86
N VAL A 104 -3.29 -24.45 -5.56
CA VAL A 104 -3.76 -23.47 -4.58
C VAL A 104 -2.61 -22.58 -4.12
N CYS A 105 -2.90 -21.29 -3.96
CA CYS A 105 -2.00 -20.32 -3.35
C CYS A 105 -2.70 -19.64 -2.17
N GLU A 106 -2.16 -19.81 -0.97
CA GLU A 106 -2.69 -19.27 0.28
C GLU A 106 -1.78 -18.15 0.78
N LEU A 107 -1.98 -16.93 0.26
CA LEU A 107 -1.20 -15.77 0.67
C LEU A 107 -1.77 -15.22 1.98
N LEU A 108 -0.98 -15.31 3.05
CA LEU A 108 -1.37 -14.75 4.35
C LEU A 108 -1.26 -13.22 4.33
N PRO A 109 -2.31 -12.49 4.73
CA PRO A 109 -2.35 -11.02 4.69
C PRO A 109 -1.57 -10.34 5.81
N GLU A 110 -0.87 -11.08 6.66
CA GLU A 110 -0.16 -10.50 7.80
C GLU A 110 1.14 -9.84 7.35
N ILE A 111 1.38 -8.66 7.90
CA ILE A 111 2.64 -7.93 7.77
C ILE A 111 3.70 -8.77 8.48
N ARG A 112 4.33 -9.68 7.73
CA ARG A 112 5.48 -10.46 8.21
C ARG A 112 6.61 -9.48 8.51
N THR A 113 6.76 -9.13 9.78
CA THR A 113 7.91 -8.39 10.27
C THR A 113 9.16 -9.22 10.02
N VAL A 114 10.26 -8.55 9.66
CA VAL A 114 11.56 -9.14 9.22
C VAL A 114 12.17 -10.14 10.24
N THR A 115 11.57 -10.30 11.41
CA THR A 115 12.04 -11.13 12.53
C THR A 115 11.90 -12.64 12.33
N GLU A 116 11.07 -13.13 11.40
CA GLU A 116 10.88 -14.59 11.21
C GLU A 116 11.89 -15.24 10.24
N ALA A 117 12.75 -14.48 9.58
CA ALA A 117 13.72 -15.00 8.61
C ALA A 117 15.04 -15.53 9.24
N THR A 118 15.05 -15.91 10.53
CA THR A 118 16.25 -16.42 11.22
C THR A 118 16.04 -17.75 11.95
N MET A 119 15.03 -18.53 11.56
CA MET A 119 14.95 -19.96 11.93
C MET A 119 14.73 -20.80 10.69
#